data_AF-A0A538P5A8-F1
#
_entry.id   AF-A0A538P5A8-F1
#
_cell.length_a   1.000
_cell.length_b   1.000
_cell.length_c   1.000
_cell.angle_alpha   90.00
_cell.angle_beta   90.00
_cell.angle_gamma   90.00
#
_symmetry.space_group_name_H-M   'P 1'
#
loop_
_entity.id
_entity.type
_entity.pdbx_description
1 polymer ?
#
loop_
_entity_poly.entity_id
_entity_poly.type
_entity_poly.pdbx_seq_one_letter_code
_entity_poly.pdbx_strand_id
1 'polypeptide(L)'
;MSALKNRLGLLSLVLISPALFFSAAGILYLAFGLGAANRLLDALLARPVFSLLLSPVVVLGGPLVAFALNAWKVFHVSADVVNEEFVIAFSVKRLVGHLVWLALAGGLLSLLLAYAFVENFKIVAR
;
A
#
# COMPACT_ATOMS: atom_id res chain seq x y z
N MET A 1 1.72 -20.83 -16.43
CA MET A 1 1.73 -19.36 -16.23
C MET A 1 0.68 -18.83 -15.23
N SER A 2 -0.33 -19.60 -14.79
CA SER A 2 -1.31 -19.11 -13.78
C SER A 2 -0.78 -19.09 -12.35
N ALA A 3 0.10 -20.05 -11.99
CA ALA A 3 0.65 -20.17 -10.63
C ALA A 3 1.44 -18.92 -10.19
N LEU A 4 2.22 -18.31 -11.09
CA LEU A 4 3.01 -17.11 -10.77
C LEU A 4 2.14 -15.86 -10.56
N LYS A 5 1.03 -15.75 -11.32
CA LYS A 5 0.04 -14.66 -11.16
C LYS A 5 -0.67 -14.76 -9.81
N ASN A 6 -1.10 -15.96 -9.41
CA ASN A 6 -1.73 -16.17 -8.10
C ASN A 6 -0.76 -15.90 -6.94
N ARG A 7 0.52 -16.28 -7.08
CA ARG A 7 1.55 -16.01 -6.06
C ARG A 7 1.77 -14.51 -5.84
N LEU A 8 1.78 -13.70 -6.90
CA LEU A 8 1.95 -12.24 -6.78
C LEU A 8 0.74 -11.56 -6.13
N GLY A 9 -0.48 -12.02 -6.44
CA GLY A 9 -1.69 -11.53 -5.76
C GLY A 9 -1.68 -11.85 -4.27
N LEU A 10 -1.34 -13.09 -3.91
CA LEU A 10 -1.20 -13.51 -2.51
C LEU A 10 -0.10 -12.74 -1.78
N LEU A 11 1.05 -12.55 -2.42
CA LEU A 11 2.14 -11.76 -1.85
C LEU A 11 1.71 -10.30 -1.62
N SER A 12 1.03 -9.70 -2.61
CA SER A 12 0.50 -8.34 -2.48
C SER A 12 -0.49 -8.24 -1.31
N LEU A 13 -1.41 -9.21 -1.18
CA LEU A 13 -2.36 -9.27 -0.07
C LEU A 13 -1.65 -9.35 1.29
N VAL A 14 -0.66 -10.23 1.41
CA VAL A 14 0.11 -10.38 2.66
C VAL A 14 0.84 -9.07 3.00
N LEU A 15 1.48 -8.45 2.02
CA LEU A 15 2.22 -7.19 2.20
C LEU A 15 1.32 -6.03 2.62
N ILE A 16 0.12 -5.90 2.03
CA ILE A 16 -0.79 -4.80 2.38
C ILE A 16 -1.61 -5.07 3.64
N SER A 17 -1.67 -6.32 4.12
CA SER A 17 -2.57 -6.70 5.21
C SER A 17 -2.38 -5.92 6.51
N PRO A 18 -1.15 -5.58 6.97
CA PRO A 18 -0.97 -4.78 8.19
C PRO A 18 -1.52 -3.36 8.01
N ALA A 19 -1.22 -2.72 6.88
CA ALA A 19 -1.71 -1.39 6.53
C ALA A 19 -3.24 -1.35 6.40
N LEU A 20 -3.80 -2.39 5.79
CA LEU A 20 -5.24 -2.51 5.59
C LEU A 20 -5.97 -2.72 6.92
N PHE A 21 -5.39 -3.52 7.83
CA PHE A 21 -5.92 -3.70 9.18
C PHE A 21 -5.92 -2.38 9.98
N PHE A 22 -4.80 -1.65 9.99
CA PHE A 22 -4.71 -0.34 10.66
C PHE A 22 -5.71 0.66 10.10
N SER A 23 -5.78 0.76 8.77
CA SER A 23 -6.67 1.71 8.10
C SER A 23 -8.14 1.37 8.39
N ALA A 24 -8.50 0.08 8.35
CA ALA A 24 -9.85 -0.37 8.67
C ALA A 24 -10.21 -0.12 10.14
N ALA A 25 -9.31 -0.41 11.08
CA ALA A 25 -9.53 -0.14 12.50
C ALA A 25 -9.76 1.36 12.75
N GLY A 26 -8.92 2.21 12.16
CA GLY A 26 -9.05 3.68 12.24
C GLY A 26 -10.37 4.18 11.67
N ILE A 27 -10.77 3.70 10.47
CA ILE A 27 -12.05 4.09 9.84
C ILE A 27 -13.23 3.62 10.68
N LEU A 28 -13.22 2.36 11.15
CA LEU A 28 -14.30 1.82 11.98
C LEU A 28 -14.48 2.61 13.28
N TYR A 29 -13.38 3.02 13.89
CA TYR A 29 -13.42 3.86 15.08
C TYR A 29 -13.92 5.27 14.78
N LEU A 30 -13.35 5.96 13.77
CA LEU A 30 -13.67 7.35 13.47
C LEU A 30 -15.08 7.53 12.89
N ALA A 31 -15.51 6.64 11.99
CA ALA A 31 -16.79 6.77 11.28
C ALA A 31 -17.96 6.12 12.04
N PHE A 32 -17.71 5.04 12.78
CA PHE A 32 -18.77 4.25 13.41
C PHE A 32 -18.65 4.15 14.94
N GLY A 33 -17.60 4.70 15.55
CA GLY A 33 -17.36 4.62 17.00
C GLY A 33 -17.02 3.20 17.49
N LEU A 34 -16.72 2.26 16.58
CA LEU A 34 -16.51 0.85 16.91
C LEU A 34 -15.09 0.62 17.43
N GLY A 35 -14.91 0.77 18.75
CA GLY A 35 -13.62 0.56 19.41
C GLY A 35 -13.13 -0.89 19.48
N ALA A 36 -13.93 -1.88 19.08
CA ALA A 36 -13.56 -3.30 19.15
C ALA A 36 -12.30 -3.62 18.31
N ALA A 37 -12.17 -3.02 17.12
CA ALA A 37 -11.00 -3.18 16.26
C ALA A 37 -9.74 -2.57 16.90
N ASN A 38 -9.87 -1.42 17.57
CA ASN A 38 -8.77 -0.77 18.26
C ASN A 38 -8.32 -1.56 19.49
N ARG A 39 -9.27 -2.12 20.28
CA ARG A 39 -8.92 -3.01 21.40
C ARG A 39 -8.18 -4.26 20.94
N LEU A 40 -8.58 -4.81 19.79
CA LEU A 40 -7.86 -5.93 19.19
C LEU A 40 -6.45 -5.51 18.76
N LEU A 41 -6.32 -4.35 18.13
CA LEU A 41 -5.02 -3.77 17.76
C LEU A 41 -4.11 -3.59 18.99
N ASP A 42 -4.62 -3.04 20.08
CA ASP A 42 -3.88 -2.88 21.34
C ASP A 42 -3.42 -4.24 21.90
N ALA A 43 -4.30 -5.23 21.89
CA ALA A 43 -3.97 -6.59 22.34
C ALA A 43 -2.92 -7.27 21.44
N LEU A 44 -2.90 -6.98 20.14
CA LEU A 44 -1.87 -7.45 19.22
C LEU A 44 -0.55 -6.72 19.48
N LEU A 45 -0.56 -5.39 19.59
CA LEU A 45 0.65 -4.60 19.85
C LEU A 45 1.32 -4.93 21.19
N ALA A 46 0.56 -5.42 22.18
CA ALA A 46 1.10 -5.93 23.44
C ALA A 46 1.99 -7.17 23.27
N ARG A 47 1.95 -7.84 22.10
CA ARG A 47 2.81 -8.98 21.79
C ARG A 47 4.00 -8.54 20.93
N PRO A 48 5.25 -8.94 21.27
CA PRO A 48 6.45 -8.43 20.61
C PRO A 48 6.51 -8.75 19.10
N VAL A 49 6.03 -9.93 18.70
CA VAL A 49 5.99 -10.34 17.28
C VAL A 49 5.08 -9.42 16.48
N PHE A 50 3.89 -9.12 17.00
CA PHE A 50 2.92 -8.29 16.31
C PHE A 50 3.31 -6.81 16.37
N SER A 51 3.94 -6.35 17.45
CA SER A 51 4.54 -5.01 17.52
C SER A 51 5.56 -4.79 16.40
N LEU A 52 6.41 -5.78 16.10
CA LEU A 52 7.35 -5.72 14.99
C LEU A 52 6.63 -5.71 13.61
N LEU A 53 5.64 -6.59 13.42
CA LEU A 53 4.85 -6.69 12.19
C LEU A 53 3.98 -5.45 11.92
N LEU A 54 3.58 -4.76 12.98
CA LEU A 54 2.77 -3.54 12.96
C LEU A 54 3.64 -2.29 13.10
N SER A 55 4.96 -2.43 13.01
CA SER A 55 5.87 -1.29 13.02
C SER A 55 5.61 -0.37 11.81
N PRO A 56 5.87 0.95 11.95
CA PRO A 56 5.66 1.91 10.86
C PRO A 56 6.38 1.51 9.55
N VAL A 57 7.57 0.91 9.69
CA VAL A 57 8.37 0.44 8.55
C VAL A 57 7.64 -0.68 7.80
N VAL A 58 7.04 -1.64 8.49
CA VAL A 58 6.31 -2.75 7.84
C VAL A 58 4.97 -2.25 7.29
N VAL A 59 4.27 -1.40 8.04
CA VAL A 59 2.97 -0.83 7.66
C VAL A 59 3.08 0.05 6.41
N LEU A 60 4.16 0.84 6.25
CA LEU A 60 4.40 1.63 5.04
C LEU A 60 5.11 0.82 3.95
N GLY A 61 6.08 -0.01 4.33
CA GLY A 61 6.90 -0.79 3.42
C GLY A 61 6.10 -1.84 2.64
N GLY A 62 5.12 -2.47 3.27
CA GLY A 62 4.24 -3.45 2.64
C GLY A 62 3.51 -2.89 1.41
N PRO A 63 2.66 -1.86 1.56
CA PRO A 63 2.03 -1.16 0.45
C PRO A 63 3.02 -0.60 -0.58
N LEU A 64 4.18 -0.08 -0.16
CA LEU A 64 5.20 0.43 -1.08
C LEU A 64 5.74 -0.67 -2.00
N VAL A 65 6.13 -1.80 -1.44
CA VAL A 65 6.64 -2.95 -2.20
C VAL A 65 5.53 -3.54 -3.06
N ALA A 66 4.32 -3.69 -2.54
CA ALA A 66 3.17 -4.15 -3.31
C ALA A 66 2.87 -3.23 -4.50
N PHE A 67 2.94 -1.91 -4.30
CA PHE A 67 2.78 -0.93 -5.37
C PHE A 67 3.87 -1.08 -6.43
N ALA A 68 5.14 -1.11 -6.04
CA ALA A 68 6.27 -1.25 -6.97
C ALA A 68 6.19 -2.54 -7.81
N LEU A 69 5.88 -3.68 -7.18
CA LEU A 69 5.75 -4.97 -7.86
C LEU A 69 4.61 -4.99 -8.89
N ASN A 70 3.47 -4.38 -8.55
CA ASN A 70 2.33 -4.30 -9.48
C ASN A 70 2.56 -3.23 -10.55
N ALA A 71 3.21 -2.10 -10.22
CA ALA A 71 3.53 -1.01 -11.13
C ALA A 71 4.46 -1.49 -12.24
N TRP A 72 5.51 -2.24 -11.89
CA TRP A 72 6.46 -2.82 -12.83
C TRP A 72 5.80 -3.73 -13.88
N LYS A 73 4.72 -4.43 -13.50
CA LYS A 73 3.98 -5.32 -14.41
C LYS A 73 3.03 -4.56 -15.34
N VAL A 74 2.51 -3.44 -14.87
CA VAL A 74 1.45 -2.66 -15.54
C VAL A 74 2.04 -1.58 -16.45
N PHE A 75 3.05 -0.85 -15.97
CA PHE A 75 3.68 0.24 -16.69
C PHE A 75 4.87 -0.26 -17.51
N HIS A 76 4.90 0.10 -18.78
CA HIS A 76 6.06 -0.06 -19.64
C HIS A 76 6.42 1.33 -20.18
N VAL A 77 7.62 1.78 -19.86
CA VAL A 77 8.20 3.01 -20.38
C VAL A 77 9.26 2.58 -21.38
N SER A 78 9.09 2.96 -22.63
CA SER A 78 10.13 2.85 -23.66
C SER A 78 10.56 4.26 -24.02
N ALA A 79 11.85 4.53 -23.94
CA ALA A 79 12.43 5.74 -24.49
C ALA A 79 13.25 5.32 -25.71
N ASP A 80 12.94 5.92 -26.85
CA ASP A 80 13.64 5.67 -28.11
C ASP A 80 14.06 7.00 -28.72
N VAL A 81 15.20 7.01 -29.40
CA VAL A 81 15.73 8.20 -30.09
C VAL A 81 15.63 7.92 -31.58
N VAL A 82 14.66 8.55 -32.22
CA VAL A 82 14.36 8.33 -33.64
C VAL A 82 14.45 9.69 -34.34
N ASN A 83 15.34 9.81 -35.33
CA ASN A 83 15.51 11.02 -36.15
C ASN A 83 15.71 12.31 -35.33
N GLU A 84 16.67 12.33 -34.40
CA GLU A 84 16.96 13.48 -33.52
C GLU A 84 15.83 13.87 -32.54
N GLU A 85 14.70 13.16 -32.56
CA GLU A 85 13.61 13.33 -31.61
C GLU A 85 13.67 12.29 -30.48
N PHE A 86 13.46 12.76 -29.24
CA PHE A 86 13.37 11.89 -28.07
C PHE A 86 11.91 11.46 -27.87
N VAL A 87 11.61 10.20 -28.20
CA VAL A 87 10.25 9.64 -28.12
C VAL A 87 10.12 8.82 -26.84
N ILE A 88 9.27 9.26 -25.92
CA ILE A 88 8.91 8.49 -24.72
C ILE A 88 7.54 7.85 -24.96
N ALA A 89 7.51 6.54 -25.15
CA ALA A 89 6.29 5.76 -25.21
C ALA A 89 5.94 5.20 -23.83
N PHE A 90 4.80 5.64 -23.29
CA PHE A 90 4.22 5.09 -22.07
C PHE A 90 3.07 4.14 -22.42
N SER A 91 3.21 2.87 -22.03
CA SER A 91 2.21 1.84 -22.27
C SER A 91 1.70 1.27 -20.95
N VAL A 92 0.37 1.22 -20.81
CA VAL A 92 -0.31 0.60 -19.67
C VAL A 92 -0.92 -0.72 -20.13
N LYS A 93 -0.38 -1.85 -19.65
CA LYS A 93 -0.97 -3.15 -19.91
C LYS A 93 -2.25 -3.31 -19.09
N ARG A 94 -3.36 -3.63 -19.75
CA ARG A 94 -4.66 -3.89 -19.10
C ARG A 94 -4.67 -5.24 -18.38
N LEU A 95 -3.93 -5.33 -17.28
CA LEU A 95 -3.87 -6.48 -16.38
C LEU A 95 -4.77 -6.20 -15.19
N VAL A 96 -6.09 -6.41 -15.35
CA VAL A 96 -7.13 -5.99 -14.39
C VAL A 96 -6.80 -6.38 -12.94
N GLY A 97 -6.33 -7.60 -12.68
CA GLY A 97 -5.94 -8.01 -11.33
C GLY A 97 -4.79 -7.20 -10.74
N HIS A 98 -3.73 -6.94 -11.51
CA HIS A 98 -2.60 -6.11 -11.06
C HIS A 98 -3.00 -4.64 -10.92
N LEU A 99 -3.93 -4.14 -11.74
CA LEU A 99 -4.47 -2.79 -11.62
C LEU A 99 -5.25 -2.61 -10.31
N VAL A 100 -6.05 -3.60 -9.89
CA VAL A 100 -6.77 -3.55 -8.61
C VAL A 100 -5.78 -3.51 -7.44
N TRP A 101 -4.77 -4.39 -7.44
CA TRP A 101 -3.74 -4.39 -6.38
C TRP A 101 -2.92 -3.11 -6.38
N LEU A 102 -2.59 -2.57 -7.55
CA LEU A 102 -1.91 -1.30 -7.70
C LEU A 102 -2.72 -0.14 -7.10
N ALA A 103 -4.02 -0.08 -7.43
CA ALA A 103 -4.92 0.94 -6.91
C ALA A 103 -5.10 0.83 -5.38
N LEU A 104 -5.26 -0.39 -4.85
CA LEU A 104 -5.37 -0.62 -3.41
C LEU A 104 -4.08 -0.24 -2.67
N ALA A 105 -2.93 -0.69 -3.17
CA ALA A 105 -1.64 -0.38 -2.57
C ALA A 105 -1.33 1.12 -2.64
N GLY A 106 -1.57 1.76 -3.79
CA GLY A 106 -1.39 3.20 -3.96
C GLY A 106 -2.36 4.02 -3.10
N GLY A 107 -3.61 3.58 -2.98
CA GLY A 107 -4.62 4.20 -2.13
C GLY A 107 -4.24 4.12 -0.65
N LEU A 108 -3.84 2.95 -0.17
CA LEU A 108 -3.33 2.76 1.20
C LEU A 108 -2.08 3.62 1.46
N LEU A 109 -1.13 3.63 0.52
CA LEU A 109 0.08 4.43 0.67
C LEU A 109 -0.23 5.92 0.74
N SER A 110 -1.13 6.41 -0.12
CA SER A 110 -1.60 7.80 -0.11
C SER A 110 -2.31 8.14 1.21
N LEU A 111 -3.18 7.25 1.70
CA LEU A 111 -3.89 7.42 2.97
C LEU A 111 -2.90 7.52 4.13
N LEU A 112 -1.94 6.60 4.21
CA LEU A 112 -0.96 6.55 5.29
C LEU A 112 0.00 7.75 5.25
N LEU A 113 0.44 8.15 4.07
CA LEU A 113 1.29 9.34 3.91
C LEU A 113 0.52 10.62 4.27
N ALA A 114 -0.73 10.75 3.84
CA ALA A 114 -1.57 11.89 4.20
C ALA A 114 -1.81 11.93 5.72
N TYR A 115 -2.07 10.79 6.35
CA TYR A 115 -2.21 10.68 7.80
C TYR A 115 -0.92 11.10 8.52
N ALA A 116 0.23 10.53 8.13
CA ALA A 116 1.52 10.86 8.73
C ALA A 116 1.88 12.34 8.54
N PHE A 117 1.57 12.92 7.38
CA PHE A 117 1.74 14.34 7.13
C PHE A 117 0.88 15.17 8.07
N VAL A 118 -0.44 14.92 8.10
CA VAL A 118 -1.38 15.66 8.95
C VAL A 118 -1.02 15.54 10.44
N GLU A 119 -0.61 14.37 10.92
CA GLU A 119 -0.14 14.21 12.30
C GLU A 119 1.13 15.01 12.58
N ASN A 120 2.14 14.94 11.71
CA ASN A 120 3.38 15.69 11.91
C ASN A 120 3.13 17.21 11.97
N PHE A 121 2.23 17.75 11.14
CA PHE A 121 1.88 19.17 11.20
C PHE A 121 1.07 19.55 12.44
N LYS A 122 0.21 18.66 12.95
CA LYS A 122 -0.49 18.89 14.23
C LYS A 122 0.47 18.97 15.42
N ILE A 123 1.58 18.22 15.38
CA ILE A 123 2.61 18.27 16.41
C ILE A 123 3.37 19.59 16.35
N VAL A 124 3.70 20.09 15.15
CA VAL A 124 4.44 21.35 14.95
C VAL A 124 3.60 22.59 15.25
N ALA A 125 2.27 22.52 15.05
CA ALA A 125 1.35 23.64 15.31
C ALA A 125 0.88 23.75 16.78
N ARG A 126 1.31 22.84 17.65
CA ARG A 126 1.06 22.85 19.10
C ARG A 126 2.22 23.49 19.85
#